data_AF-A0A164BHI1-F1
#
_entry.id   AF-A0A164BHI1-F1
#
_cell.length_a   1.000
_cell.length_b   1.000
_cell.length_c   1.000
_cell.angle_alpha   90.00
_cell.angle_beta   90.00
_cell.angle_gamma   90.00
#
_symmetry.space_group_name_H-M   'P 1'
#
loop_
_entity.id
_entity.type
_entity.pdbx_description
1 polymer ?
#
loop_
_entity_poly.entity_id
_entity_poly.type
_entity_poly.pdbx_seq_one_letter_code
_entity_poly.pdbx_strand_id
1 'polypeptide(L)'
;MTTQTENKLRVRKAAGWILQGHSISHVVARMAESEGVSRRTARRIAAKAMDLVYKDLEAVDATNPQMATVLIHNLQECMARGMESNNIGAAVAAARELSAMLGIGKHNQRSPNQYYQR
;
A
#
# COMPACT_ATOMS: atom_id res chain seq x y z
N MET A 1 14.55 27.48 -9.89
CA MET A 1 14.40 26.91 -8.52
C MET A 1 12.94 26.54 -8.36
N THR A 2 12.61 25.26 -8.15
CA THR A 2 11.22 24.85 -7.84
C THR A 2 10.84 25.34 -6.46
N THR A 3 9.68 25.97 -6.34
CA THR A 3 9.27 26.61 -5.08
C THR A 3 8.93 25.54 -4.03
N GLN A 4 9.04 25.87 -2.74
CA GLN A 4 8.70 24.94 -1.65
C GLN A 4 7.24 24.45 -1.76
N THR A 5 6.35 25.32 -2.23
CA THR A 5 4.93 25.04 -2.49
C THR A 5 4.75 24.00 -3.59
N GLU A 6 5.47 24.13 -4.70
CA GLU A 6 5.43 23.20 -5.83
C GLU A 6 5.90 21.79 -5.43
N ASN A 7 6.93 21.70 -4.59
CA ASN A 7 7.37 20.42 -4.04
C ASN A 7 6.32 19.77 -3.12
N LYS A 8 5.58 20.55 -2.31
CA LYS A 8 4.48 20.02 -1.49
C LYS A 8 3.34 19.47 -2.37
N LEU A 9 2.99 20.16 -3.45
CA LEU A 9 2.01 19.70 -4.43
C LEU A 9 2.42 18.37 -5.07
N ARG A 10 3.68 18.25 -5.49
CA ARG A 10 4.21 16.99 -6.07
C ARG A 10 4.17 15.82 -5.09
N VAL A 11 4.50 16.06 -3.81
CA VAL A 11 4.40 15.04 -2.76
C VAL A 11 2.95 14.60 -2.57
N ARG A 12 2.00 15.53 -2.48
CA ARG A 12 0.56 15.19 -2.37
C ARG A 12 0.05 14.41 -3.59
N LYS A 13 0.47 14.79 -4.79
CA LYS A 13 0.12 14.09 -6.03
C LYS A 13 0.66 12.66 -6.05
N ALA A 14 1.92 12.45 -5.64
CA ALA A 14 2.49 11.11 -5.47
C ALA A 14 1.75 10.30 -4.39
N ALA A 15 1.37 10.91 -3.27
CA ALA A 15 0.63 10.23 -2.21
C ALA A 15 -0.74 9.74 -2.72
N GLY A 16 -1.44 10.55 -3.53
CA GLY A 16 -2.66 10.14 -4.20
C GLY A 16 -2.48 8.89 -5.07
N TRP A 17 -1.38 8.79 -5.83
CA TRP A 17 -1.08 7.59 -6.62
C TRP A 17 -0.78 6.37 -5.76
N ILE A 18 -0.10 6.54 -4.62
CA ILE A 18 0.14 5.46 -3.66
C ILE A 18 -1.19 4.94 -3.10
N LEU A 19 -2.09 5.84 -2.70
CA LEU A 19 -3.42 5.49 -2.18
C LEU A 19 -4.32 4.82 -3.23
N GLN A 20 -4.07 5.06 -4.52
CA GLN A 20 -4.70 4.35 -5.64
C GLN A 20 -4.10 2.96 -5.89
N GLY A 21 -3.13 2.52 -5.09
CA GLY A 21 -2.50 1.20 -5.19
C GLY A 21 -1.34 1.12 -6.18
N HIS A 22 -0.82 2.25 -6.70
CA HIS A 22 0.36 2.22 -7.57
C HIS A 22 1.64 1.90 -6.78
N SER A 23 2.48 1.01 -7.33
CA SER A 23 3.77 0.69 -6.73
C SER A 23 4.70 1.90 -6.72
N ILE A 24 5.62 1.96 -5.75
CA ILE A 24 6.59 3.06 -5.64
C ILE A 24 7.43 3.23 -6.92
N SER A 25 7.81 2.12 -7.57
CA SER A 25 8.54 2.15 -8.85
C SER A 25 7.73 2.84 -9.95
N HIS A 26 6.42 2.54 -10.02
CA HIS A 26 5.50 3.20 -10.95
C HIS A 26 5.38 4.71 -10.63
N VAL A 27 5.20 5.06 -9.35
CA VAL A 27 5.10 6.45 -8.89
C VAL A 27 6.34 7.25 -9.27
N VAL A 28 7.54 6.66 -9.11
CA VAL A 28 8.81 7.31 -9.49
C VAL A 28 8.91 7.56 -10.99
N ALA A 29 8.58 6.56 -11.82
CA ALA A 29 8.60 6.71 -13.27
C ALA A 29 7.61 7.80 -13.73
N ARG A 30 6.36 7.71 -13.27
CA ARG A 30 5.30 8.67 -13.59
C ARG A 30 5.61 10.08 -13.11
N MET A 31 6.23 10.23 -11.94
CA MET A 31 6.65 11.52 -11.41
C MET A 31 7.77 12.14 -12.24
N ALA A 32 8.75 11.34 -12.68
CA ALA A 32 9.83 11.82 -13.53
C ALA A 32 9.32 12.29 -14.90
N GLU A 33 8.38 11.54 -15.49
CA GLU A 33 7.79 11.85 -16.79
C GLU A 33 6.83 13.06 -16.73
N SER A 34 5.86 13.03 -15.81
CA SER A 34 4.78 14.04 -15.79
C SER A 34 5.19 15.39 -15.19
N GLU A 35 6.17 15.42 -14.29
CA GLU A 35 6.63 16.66 -13.65
C GLU A 35 7.99 17.13 -14.18
N GLY A 36 8.56 16.44 -15.16
CA GLY A 36 9.85 16.79 -15.77
C GLY A 36 11.03 16.81 -14.78
N VAL A 37 10.93 16.05 -13.68
CA VAL A 37 11.97 16.01 -12.64
C VAL A 37 12.94 14.85 -12.86
N SER A 38 14.19 15.00 -12.41
CA SER A 38 15.15 13.91 -12.48
C SER A 38 14.66 12.68 -11.69
N ARG A 39 15.03 11.47 -12.14
CA ARG A 39 14.65 10.21 -11.48
C ARG A 39 15.06 10.17 -10.00
N ARG A 40 16.21 10.78 -9.64
CA ARG A 40 16.64 10.96 -8.25
C ARG A 40 15.67 11.82 -7.44
N THR A 41 15.21 12.93 -8.02
CA THR A 41 14.25 13.83 -7.39
C THR A 41 12.88 13.17 -7.26
N ALA A 42 12.41 12.48 -8.31
CA ALA A 42 11.19 11.69 -8.28
C ALA A 42 11.21 10.63 -7.17
N ARG A 43 12.32 9.89 -7.00
CA ARG A 43 12.50 8.94 -5.91
C ARG A 43 12.39 9.59 -4.53
N ARG A 44 13.00 10.76 -4.34
CA ARG A 44 12.90 11.51 -3.08
C ARG A 44 11.47 12.00 -2.81
N ILE A 45 10.74 12.43 -3.84
CA ILE A 45 9.33 12.84 -3.73
C ILE A 45 8.47 11.63 -3.36
N ALA A 46 8.64 10.50 -4.04
CA ALA A 46 7.90 9.27 -3.75
C ALA A 46 8.15 8.75 -2.32
N ALA A 47 9.40 8.82 -1.84
CA ALA A 47 9.71 8.45 -0.46
C ALA A 47 9.00 9.35 0.57
N LYS A 48 8.96 10.68 0.33
CA LYS A 48 8.21 11.61 1.18
C LYS A 48 6.70 11.40 1.11
N ALA A 49 6.18 11.01 -0.04
CA ALA A 49 4.77 10.68 -0.21
C ALA A 49 4.41 9.41 0.56
N MET A 50 5.28 8.40 0.56
CA MET A 50 5.11 7.19 1.36
C MET A 50 5.13 7.48 2.86
N ASP A 51 6.08 8.31 3.32
CA ASP A 51 6.15 8.76 4.71
C ASP A 51 4.91 9.56 5.13
N LEU A 52 4.35 10.38 4.23
CA LEU A 52 3.10 11.09 4.46
C LEU A 52 1.93 10.12 4.63
N VAL A 53 1.75 9.18 3.70
CA VAL A 53 0.69 8.16 3.79
C VAL A 53 0.85 7.33 5.05
N TYR A 54 2.08 6.93 5.40
CA TYR A 54 2.37 6.21 6.62
C TYR A 54 1.95 6.99 7.87
N LYS A 55 2.30 8.29 7.96
CA LYS A 55 1.92 9.14 9.10
C LYS A 55 0.43 9.39 9.19
N ASP A 56 -0.24 9.54 8.05
CA ASP A 56 -1.70 9.65 8.01
C ASP A 56 -2.35 8.35 8.52
N LEU A 57 -1.79 7.19 8.18
CA LEU A 57 -2.23 5.90 8.70
C LEU A 57 -1.87 5.69 10.19
N GLU A 58 -0.75 6.23 10.66
CA GLU A 58 -0.34 6.13 12.06
C GLU A 58 -1.19 7.05 12.95
N ALA A 59 -1.58 8.22 12.44
CA ALA A 59 -2.46 9.17 13.14
C ALA A 59 -3.92 8.71 13.20
N VAL A 60 -4.35 7.88 12.24
CA VAL A 60 -5.64 7.20 12.29
C VAL A 60 -5.43 5.88 13.01
N ASP A 61 -5.74 5.84 14.31
CA ASP A 61 -5.72 4.60 15.10
C ASP A 61 -6.28 3.45 14.26
N ALA A 62 -5.44 2.46 13.93
CA ALA A 62 -5.77 1.37 13.00
C ALA A 62 -6.89 0.46 13.53
N THR A 63 -7.37 0.72 14.75
CA THR A 63 -8.64 0.19 15.28
C THR A 63 -9.89 0.83 14.66
N ASN A 64 -9.74 1.87 13.81
CA ASN A 64 -10.85 2.50 13.11
C ASN A 64 -11.52 1.55 12.11
N PRO A 65 -12.79 1.15 12.34
CA PRO A 65 -13.54 0.23 11.46
C PRO A 65 -13.67 0.72 10.01
N GLN A 66 -13.63 2.04 9.78
CA GLN A 66 -13.72 2.62 8.44
C GLN A 66 -12.47 2.34 7.61
N MET A 67 -11.28 2.40 8.22
CA MET A 67 -10.03 2.05 7.53
C MET A 67 -9.90 0.56 7.27
N ALA A 68 -10.38 -0.28 8.20
CA ALA A 68 -10.49 -1.71 7.97
C ALA A 68 -11.41 -2.03 6.78
N THR A 69 -12.51 -1.28 6.63
CA THR A 69 -13.43 -1.42 5.49
C THR A 69 -12.75 -1.07 4.16
N VAL A 70 -11.98 0.03 4.11
CA VAL A 70 -11.23 0.43 2.91
C VAL A 70 -10.14 -0.60 2.56
N LEU A 71 -9.44 -1.14 3.55
CA LEU A 71 -8.44 -2.18 3.34
C LEU A 71 -9.06 -3.47 2.79
N ILE A 72 -10.19 -3.90 3.35
CA ILE A 72 -10.94 -5.06 2.85
C ILE A 72 -11.35 -4.85 1.39
N HIS A 73 -11.89 -3.67 1.07
CA HIS A 73 -12.29 -3.32 -0.30
C HIS A 73 -11.11 -3.38 -1.28
N ASN A 74 -9.97 -2.80 -0.92
CA ASN A 74 -8.78 -2.80 -1.79
C ASN A 74 -8.23 -4.21 -2.02
N LEU A 75 -8.28 -5.08 -1.01
CA LEU A 75 -7.90 -6.48 -1.15
C LEU A 75 -8.87 -7.24 -2.08
N GLN A 76 -10.18 -6.98 -1.97
CA GLN A 76 -11.17 -7.53 -2.90
C GLN A 76 -10.95 -7.09 -4.34
N GLU A 77 -10.67 -5.80 -4.55
CA GLU A 77 -10.38 -5.25 -5.87
C GLU A 77 -9.08 -5.84 -6.46
N CYS A 78 -8.06 -6.02 -5.62
CA CYS A 78 -6.81 -6.67 -6.02
C CYS A 78 -7.03 -8.13 -6.47
N MET A 79 -7.92 -8.86 -5.79
CA MET A 79 -8.31 -10.21 -6.22
C MET A 79 -9.01 -10.18 -7.59
N ALA A 80 -10.02 -9.33 -7.76
CA ALA A 80 -10.76 -9.22 -9.01
C ALA A 80 -9.83 -8.90 -10.19
N ARG A 81 -9.01 -7.85 -10.06
CA ARG A 81 -8.04 -7.45 -11.09
C ARG A 81 -6.96 -8.49 -11.32
N GLY A 82 -6.48 -9.15 -10.26
CA GLY A 82 -5.49 -10.22 -10.36
C GLY A 82 -6.02 -11.39 -11.19
N MET A 83 -7.30 -11.74 -11.03
CA MET A 83 -7.96 -12.75 -11.85
C MET A 83 -8.12 -12.29 -13.31
N GLU A 84 -8.61 -11.07 -13.54
CA GLU A 84 -8.81 -10.53 -14.90
C GLU A 84 -7.50 -10.39 -15.69
N SER A 85 -6.41 -10.02 -15.02
CA SER A 85 -5.09 -9.82 -15.62
C SER A 85 -4.24 -11.09 -15.71
N ASN A 86 -4.82 -12.25 -15.38
CA ASN A 86 -4.12 -13.54 -15.28
C ASN A 86 -2.91 -13.53 -14.32
N ASN A 87 -2.89 -12.58 -13.38
CA ASN A 87 -1.92 -12.48 -12.29
C ASN A 87 -2.48 -13.18 -11.04
N ILE A 88 -2.58 -14.51 -11.14
CA ILE A 88 -3.17 -15.37 -10.09
C ILE A 88 -2.41 -15.24 -8.77
N GLY A 89 -1.09 -14.97 -8.81
CA GLY A 89 -0.29 -14.74 -7.62
C GLY A 89 -0.76 -13.54 -6.79
N ALA A 90 -1.11 -12.43 -7.44
CA ALA A 90 -1.65 -11.24 -6.76
C ALA A 90 -3.02 -11.54 -6.12
N ALA A 91 -3.88 -12.27 -6.82
CA ALA A 91 -5.19 -12.66 -6.29
C ALA A 91 -5.07 -13.59 -5.07
N VAL A 92 -4.20 -14.59 -5.12
CA VAL A 92 -3.95 -15.51 -4.00
C VAL A 92 -3.34 -14.78 -2.81
N ALA A 93 -2.43 -13.83 -3.02
CA ALA A 93 -1.85 -13.03 -1.95
C ALA A 93 -2.91 -12.17 -1.23
N ALA A 94 -3.76 -11.49 -2.00
CA ALA A 94 -4.85 -10.69 -1.43
C ALA A 94 -5.89 -11.55 -0.68
N ALA A 95 -6.21 -12.75 -1.20
CA ALA A 95 -7.09 -13.70 -0.52
C ALA A 95 -6.51 -14.20 0.82
N ARG A 96 -5.19 -14.44 0.88
CA ARG A 96 -4.50 -14.85 2.11
C ARG A 96 -4.54 -13.76 3.17
N GLU A 97 -4.32 -12.51 2.78
CA GLU A 97 -4.35 -11.38 3.71
C GLU A 97 -5.77 -11.18 4.28
N LEU A 98 -6.81 -11.24 3.44
CA LEU A 98 -8.21 -11.23 3.90
C LEU A 98 -8.53 -12.39 4.85
N SER A 99 -8.03 -13.59 4.55
CA SER A 99 -8.20 -14.77 5.39
C SER A 99 -7.51 -14.63 6.76
N ALA A 100 -6.37 -13.93 6.81
CA ALA A 100 -5.70 -13.57 8.06
C ALA A 100 -6.48 -12.50 8.84
N MET A 101 -7.01 -11.47 8.18
CA MET A 101 -7.84 -10.45 8.83
C MET A 101 -9.12 -11.04 9.45
N LEU A 102 -9.74 -12.01 8.79
CA LEU A 102 -10.99 -12.64 9.24
C LEU A 102 -10.79 -13.79 10.23
N GLY A 103 -9.56 -14.19 10.54
CA GLY A 103 -9.32 -15.31 11.46
C GLY A 103 -9.57 -16.71 10.87
N ILE A 104 -9.90 -16.81 9.58
CA ILE A 104 -10.39 -18.06 8.96
C ILE A 104 -9.30 -18.89 8.25
N GLY A 105 -8.09 -18.34 8.11
CA GLY A 105 -6.98 -19.00 7.41
C GLY A 105 -6.20 -19.98 8.28
N LYS A 106 -5.78 -21.11 7.69
CA LYS A 106 -4.90 -22.10 8.36
C LYS A 106 -3.59 -21.50 8.91
N HIS A 107 -3.10 -20.41 8.32
CA HIS A 107 -1.90 -19.70 8.81
C HIS A 107 -2.14 -18.87 10.07
N ASN A 108 -3.41 -18.69 10.49
CA ASN A 108 -3.79 -17.94 11.68
C ASN A 108 -4.00 -18.83 12.92
N GLN A 109 -3.91 -20.16 12.74
CA GLN A 109 -3.87 -21.09 13.86
C GLN A 109 -2.47 -21.05 14.46
N ARG A 110 -2.29 -20.30 15.56
CA ARG A 110 -1.15 -20.52 16.46
C ARG A 110 -1.20 -21.98 16.91
N SER A 111 -0.17 -22.77 16.61
CA SER A 111 -0.03 -24.13 17.13
C SER A 111 -0.16 -24.10 18.65
N PRO A 112 -1.11 -24.83 19.27
CA PRO A 112 -1.39 -24.67 20.70
C PRO A 112 -0.27 -25.09 21.66
N ASN A 113 0.80 -25.77 21.24
CA ASN A 113 1.72 -26.43 22.18
C ASN A 113 3.18 -26.42 21.71
N GLN A 114 3.92 -25.33 21.97
CA GLN A 114 5.39 -25.33 21.92
C GLN A 114 6.06 -25.28 23.30
N TYR A 115 5.30 -25.42 24.39
CA TYR A 115 5.82 -25.28 25.76
C TYR A 115 6.25 -26.59 26.46
N TYR A 116 6.20 -27.74 25.79
CA TYR A 116 6.63 -29.01 26.41
C TYR A 116 7.46 -29.87 25.45
N GLN A 117 8.70 -29.48 25.22
CA GLN A 117 9.78 -30.43 24.93
C GLN A 117 11.01 -29.99 25.73
N ARG A 118 11.27 -30.72 26.82
CA ARG A 118 12.53 -30.74 27.55
C ARG A 118 13.46 -31.74 26.89
#